data_AF-A0A8S9JMJ2-F1
#
_entry.id   AF-A0A8S9JMJ2-F1
#
_cell.length_a   1.000
_cell.length_b   1.000
_cell.length_c   1.000
_cell.angle_alpha   90.00
_cell.angle_beta   90.00
_cell.angle_gamma   90.00
#
_symmetry.space_group_name_H-M   'P 1'
#
loop_
_entity.id
_entity.type
_entity.pdbx_description
1 polymer ?
#
loop_
_entity_poly.entity_id
_entity_poly.type
_entity_poly.pdbx_seq_one_letter_code
_entity_poly.pdbx_strand_id
1 'polypeptide(L)'
;MASTSLLKASPVLDKSEWVKGQSVLFRQPSSASVVLPNRATSLTVRAASSYADELVKTAKTIASPGRGILAMDESNATCGKRLDSIGLENTEANRQAYRTLLVSAPGLGEYISGAILFEETLYQSTTEGKKMVDVLVEQNIVPGIKVDKGLVPLVGSNNESWCQGLDGLSSRTAAYYQQGARFAKWRTVVSIPNGPSALAVKEAAWGLARYAAISQDSGLVPIVEPEILLDGEHDIDRTYEVAEKVWAEVFFYLAQNNVMFE
;
A
#
# COMPACT_ATOMS: atom_id res chain seq x y z
N MET A 1 56.41 14.00 54.18
CA MET A 1 57.36 13.47 53.19
C MET A 1 56.74 12.24 52.54
N ALA A 2 56.64 12.25 51.21
CA ALA A 2 56.32 11.18 50.26
C ALA A 2 55.07 10.29 50.48
N SER A 3 54.11 10.38 49.55
CA SER A 3 53.80 9.23 48.68
C SER A 3 53.00 9.67 47.45
N THR A 4 53.40 9.18 46.29
CA THR A 4 52.92 9.47 44.95
C THR A 4 51.89 8.44 44.49
N SER A 5 50.87 8.87 43.74
CA SER A 5 50.19 8.01 42.76
C SER A 5 49.95 8.79 41.46
N LEU A 6 50.33 8.14 40.35
CA LEU A 6 50.36 8.66 38.98
C LEU A 6 49.08 8.27 38.24
N LEU A 7 48.38 9.26 37.66
CA LEU A 7 47.36 9.07 36.62
C LEU A 7 48.04 9.01 35.25
N LYS A 8 47.74 7.97 34.46
CA LYS A 8 48.18 7.84 33.05
C LYS A 8 47.17 8.53 32.13
N ALA A 9 47.65 9.40 31.24
CA ALA A 9 46.93 9.88 30.07
C ALA A 9 47.44 9.15 28.81
N SER A 10 46.52 8.81 27.89
CA SER A 10 46.81 8.13 26.62
C SER A 10 47.41 9.09 25.58
N PRO A 11 48.33 8.64 24.70
CA PRO A 11 48.91 9.50 23.67
C PRO A 11 48.07 9.52 22.38
N VAL A 12 47.96 10.71 21.81
CA VAL A 12 47.45 11.02 20.47
C VAL A 12 48.49 10.59 19.44
N LEU A 13 48.09 9.89 18.38
CA LEU A 13 48.96 9.49 17.26
C LEU A 13 48.72 10.36 16.02
N ASP A 14 49.82 10.85 15.45
CA ASP A 14 49.94 11.76 14.31
C ASP A 14 49.92 11.00 12.96
N LYS A 15 49.40 11.64 11.90
CA LYS A 15 48.93 11.03 10.64
C LYS A 15 50.00 10.90 9.52
N SER A 16 51.28 10.82 9.83
CA SER A 16 52.35 11.03 8.83
C SER A 16 53.26 9.83 8.50
N GLU A 17 52.91 8.59 8.85
CA GLU A 17 53.76 7.40 8.60
C GLU A 17 53.15 6.32 7.69
N TRP A 18 52.52 6.66 6.56
CA TRP A 18 51.96 5.62 5.65
C TRP A 18 52.47 5.63 4.20
N VAL A 19 53.53 6.38 3.89
CA VAL A 19 54.11 6.34 2.55
C VAL A 19 55.63 6.32 2.64
N LYS A 20 56.22 5.12 2.67
CA LYS A 20 57.52 4.83 2.04
C LYS A 20 57.81 3.32 2.05
N GLY A 21 57.79 2.72 0.86
CA GLY A 21 58.67 1.61 0.49
C GLY A 21 58.04 0.22 0.45
N GLN A 22 57.52 -0.16 -0.73
CA GLN A 22 57.64 -1.54 -1.24
C GLN A 22 57.51 -1.52 -2.76
N SER A 23 58.60 -1.89 -3.45
CA SER A 23 58.64 -2.13 -4.89
C SER A 23 57.90 -3.44 -5.19
N VAL A 24 56.75 -3.36 -5.86
CA VAL A 24 55.96 -4.54 -6.24
C VAL A 24 56.25 -4.88 -7.71
N LEU A 25 56.81 -6.07 -7.93
CA LEU A 25 56.95 -6.69 -9.24
C LEU A 25 55.56 -6.87 -9.88
N PHE A 26 55.34 -6.28 -11.06
CA PHE A 26 54.14 -6.49 -11.86
C PHE A 26 54.13 -7.93 -12.42
N ARG A 27 53.37 -8.81 -11.79
CA ARG A 27 52.95 -10.10 -12.36
C ARG A 27 51.52 -9.93 -12.87
N GLN A 28 51.32 -10.01 -14.19
CA GLN A 28 49.98 -9.98 -14.77
C GLN A 28 49.16 -11.15 -14.22
N PRO A 29 47.93 -10.93 -13.71
CA PRO A 29 47.03 -12.03 -13.39
C PRO A 29 46.38 -12.50 -14.70
N SER A 30 46.55 -13.78 -15.03
CA SER A 30 45.72 -14.44 -16.02
C SER A 30 44.28 -14.45 -15.51
N SER A 31 43.38 -13.75 -16.21
CA SER A 31 41.95 -13.76 -15.93
C SER A 31 41.37 -15.12 -16.32
N ALA A 32 41.32 -16.06 -15.37
CA ALA A 32 40.43 -17.20 -15.49
C ALA A 32 39.01 -16.72 -15.15
N SER A 33 38.20 -16.45 -16.18
CA SER A 33 36.77 -16.22 -16.01
C SER A 33 36.12 -17.51 -15.55
N VAL A 34 35.87 -17.63 -14.24
CA VAL A 34 34.99 -18.66 -13.70
C VAL A 34 33.57 -18.24 -14.05
N VAL A 35 33.06 -18.74 -15.17
CA VAL A 35 31.63 -18.70 -15.48
C VAL A 35 30.96 -19.66 -14.52
N LEU A 36 30.41 -19.12 -13.42
CA LEU A 36 29.48 -19.88 -12.58
C LEU A 36 28.26 -20.19 -13.45
N PRO A 37 27.85 -21.46 -13.60
CA PRO A 37 26.61 -21.77 -14.28
C PRO A 37 25.48 -21.09 -13.50
N ASN A 38 24.72 -20.23 -14.19
CA ASN A 38 23.49 -19.66 -13.67
C ASN A 38 22.49 -20.82 -13.53
N ARG A 39 22.53 -21.50 -12.38
CA ARG A 39 21.63 -22.61 -12.09
C ARG A 39 20.28 -22.00 -11.80
N ALA A 40 19.49 -21.78 -12.85
CA ALA A 40 18.08 -21.45 -12.72
C ALA A 40 17.44 -22.56 -11.88
N THR A 41 17.24 -22.28 -10.59
CA THR A 41 16.44 -23.12 -9.72
C THR A 41 15.02 -23.01 -10.23
N SER A 42 14.57 -24.02 -10.99
CA SER A 42 13.17 -24.25 -11.34
C SER A 42 12.41 -24.63 -10.08
N LEU A 43 12.29 -23.70 -9.14
CA LEU A 43 11.33 -23.81 -8.06
C LEU A 43 10.00 -23.36 -8.64
N THR A 44 9.03 -24.29 -8.66
CA THR A 44 7.65 -23.96 -9.01
C THR A 44 7.13 -22.96 -7.98
N VAL A 45 6.93 -21.71 -8.41
CA VAL A 45 6.20 -20.72 -7.62
C VAL A 45 4.77 -21.25 -7.42
N ARG A 46 4.22 -21.10 -6.21
CA ARG A 46 2.93 -21.65 -5.78
C ARG A 46 1.85 -21.52 -6.86
N ALA A 47 1.03 -22.57 -7.00
CA ALA A 47 -0.15 -22.58 -7.87
C ALA A 47 -1.11 -21.42 -7.53
N ALA A 48 -1.93 -21.02 -8.50
CA ALA A 48 -2.94 -19.97 -8.35
C ALA A 48 -3.77 -20.17 -7.06
N SER A 49 -4.06 -19.05 -6.37
CA SER A 49 -4.86 -19.01 -5.14
C SER A 49 -6.13 -19.86 -5.28
N SER A 50 -6.56 -20.53 -4.20
CA SER A 50 -7.84 -21.26 -4.17
C SER A 50 -9.05 -20.38 -4.47
N TYR A 51 -8.85 -19.05 -4.47
CA TYR A 51 -9.87 -18.05 -4.78
C TYR A 51 -9.83 -17.54 -6.23
N ALA A 52 -8.97 -18.07 -7.12
CA ALA A 52 -8.76 -17.51 -8.46
C ALA A 52 -10.09 -17.23 -9.22
N ASP A 53 -10.98 -18.21 -9.33
CA ASP A 53 -12.26 -18.04 -10.01
C ASP A 53 -13.19 -17.02 -9.31
N GLU A 54 -13.18 -16.99 -7.97
CA GLU A 54 -13.97 -16.03 -7.18
C GLU A 54 -13.46 -14.61 -7.32
N LEU A 55 -12.13 -14.43 -7.37
CA LEU A 55 -11.47 -13.14 -7.60
C LEU A 55 -11.86 -12.59 -8.96
N VAL A 56 -11.72 -13.37 -10.03
CA VAL A 56 -12.09 -12.96 -11.40
C VAL A 56 -13.58 -12.62 -11.49
N LYS A 57 -14.45 -13.43 -10.86
CA LYS A 57 -15.90 -13.15 -10.82
C LYS A 57 -16.21 -11.84 -10.10
N THR A 58 -15.55 -11.60 -8.97
CA THR A 58 -15.72 -10.38 -8.17
C THR A 58 -15.24 -9.16 -8.94
N ALA A 59 -14.05 -9.22 -9.53
CA ALA A 59 -13.48 -8.13 -10.34
C ALA A 59 -14.41 -7.76 -11.50
N LYS A 60 -14.93 -8.76 -12.24
CA LYS A 60 -15.93 -8.54 -13.31
C LYS A 60 -17.24 -7.94 -12.83
N THR A 61 -17.67 -8.30 -11.63
CA THR A 61 -18.90 -7.74 -11.04
C THR A 61 -18.71 -6.26 -10.69
N ILE A 62 -17.59 -5.92 -10.05
CA ILE A 62 -17.24 -4.55 -9.67
C ILE A 62 -17.03 -3.68 -10.94
N ALA A 63 -16.38 -4.21 -11.97
CA ALA A 63 -16.15 -3.51 -13.24
C ALA A 63 -17.31 -3.66 -14.26
N SER A 64 -18.54 -3.91 -13.80
CA SER A 64 -19.69 -4.07 -14.69
C SER A 64 -20.06 -2.74 -15.40
N PRO A 65 -20.41 -2.78 -16.71
CA PRO A 65 -20.73 -1.56 -17.46
C PRO A 65 -21.88 -0.76 -16.84
N GLY A 66 -21.74 0.56 -16.79
CA GLY A 66 -22.76 1.47 -16.26
C GLY A 66 -22.79 1.57 -14.73
N ARG A 67 -21.92 0.84 -14.02
CA ARG A 67 -21.79 0.90 -12.56
C ARG A 67 -20.38 1.33 -12.14
N GLY A 68 -20.27 1.83 -10.91
CA GLY A 68 -19.01 2.27 -10.32
C GLY A 68 -18.87 1.90 -8.84
N ILE A 69 -17.83 2.41 -8.20
CA ILE A 69 -17.52 2.14 -6.80
C ILE A 69 -17.85 3.36 -5.94
N LEU A 70 -18.59 3.15 -4.85
CA LEU A 70 -18.75 4.14 -3.79
C LEU A 70 -17.60 4.03 -2.79
N ALA A 71 -16.69 4.99 -2.78
CA ALA A 71 -15.63 5.08 -1.77
C ALA A 71 -16.17 5.78 -0.51
N MET A 72 -16.53 4.99 0.51
CA MET A 72 -17.01 5.47 1.82
C MET A 72 -16.11 4.96 2.96
N ASP A 73 -14.82 4.86 2.66
CA ASP A 73 -13.76 4.33 3.53
C ASP A 73 -13.00 5.43 4.28
N GLU A 74 -13.60 6.60 4.45
CA GLU A 74 -13.00 7.66 5.27
C GLU A 74 -12.76 7.13 6.69
N SER A 75 -11.52 7.30 7.17
CA SER A 75 -11.17 7.00 8.57
C SER A 75 -11.97 7.89 9.52
N ASN A 76 -12.06 7.52 10.80
CA ASN A 76 -12.76 8.32 11.81
C ASN A 76 -12.27 9.78 11.86
N ALA A 77 -10.98 10.03 11.63
CA ALA A 77 -10.43 11.38 11.56
C ALA A 77 -10.87 12.13 10.29
N THR A 78 -10.89 11.47 9.14
CA THR A 78 -11.32 12.10 7.86
C THR A 78 -12.82 12.33 7.83
N CYS A 79 -13.61 11.36 8.31
CA CYS A 79 -15.05 11.49 8.47
C CYS A 79 -15.40 12.62 9.45
N GLY A 80 -14.66 12.74 10.56
CA GLY A 80 -14.80 13.85 11.50
C GLY A 80 -14.70 15.22 10.85
N LYS A 81 -13.66 15.47 10.04
CA LYS A 81 -13.53 16.74 9.29
C LYS A 81 -14.72 17.03 8.38
N ARG A 82 -15.33 15.99 7.78
CA ARG A 82 -16.54 16.14 6.95
C ARG A 82 -17.76 16.49 7.79
N LEU A 83 -17.94 15.81 8.93
CA LEU A 83 -19.04 16.10 9.87
C LEU A 83 -18.91 17.51 10.46
N ASP A 84 -17.71 17.92 10.85
CA ASP A 84 -17.42 19.25 11.40
C ASP A 84 -17.80 20.35 10.39
N SER A 85 -17.58 20.12 9.09
CA SER A 85 -17.90 21.09 8.04
C SER A 85 -19.39 21.42 7.91
N ILE A 86 -20.26 20.56 8.46
CA ILE A 86 -21.72 20.75 8.51
C ILE A 86 -22.24 20.91 9.95
N GLY A 87 -21.35 21.11 10.92
CA GLY A 87 -21.71 21.35 12.33
C GLY A 87 -22.15 20.11 13.10
N LEU A 88 -21.77 18.90 12.67
CA LEU A 88 -22.05 17.66 13.40
C LEU A 88 -20.80 17.16 14.13
N GLU A 89 -20.99 16.69 15.37
CA GLU A 89 -19.92 16.11 16.18
C GLU A 89 -19.45 14.76 15.61
N ASN A 90 -18.14 14.48 15.69
CA ASN A 90 -17.56 13.21 15.28
C ASN A 90 -17.79 12.06 16.27
N THR A 91 -19.05 11.63 16.42
CA THR A 91 -19.44 10.47 17.22
C THR A 91 -19.64 9.22 16.36
N GLU A 92 -19.52 8.04 16.97
CA GLU A 92 -19.82 6.77 16.26
C GLU A 92 -21.25 6.77 15.70
N ALA A 93 -22.22 7.22 16.48
CA ALA A 93 -23.62 7.30 16.04
C ALA A 93 -23.79 8.19 14.80
N ASN A 94 -23.10 9.33 14.73
CA ASN A 94 -23.18 10.21 13.56
C ASN A 94 -22.48 9.59 12.34
N ARG A 95 -21.35 8.91 12.52
CA ARG A 95 -20.69 8.16 11.42
C ARG A 95 -21.56 7.01 10.92
N GLN A 96 -22.16 6.24 11.83
CA GLN A 96 -23.11 5.17 11.51
C GLN A 96 -24.34 5.69 10.76
N ALA A 97 -24.94 6.79 11.23
CA ALA A 97 -26.09 7.42 10.58
C ALA A 97 -25.74 7.92 9.18
N TYR A 98 -24.58 8.56 9.01
CA TYR A 98 -24.08 8.99 7.69
C TYR A 98 -23.90 7.80 6.74
N ARG A 99 -23.27 6.71 7.20
CA ARG A 99 -23.12 5.50 6.37
C ARG A 99 -24.44 4.81 6.07
N THR A 100 -25.37 4.78 7.04
CA THR A 100 -26.73 4.27 6.82
C THR A 100 -27.43 5.06 5.72
N LEU A 101 -27.35 6.39 5.76
CA LEU A 101 -27.92 7.27 4.74
C LEU A 101 -27.39 6.94 3.34
N LEU A 102 -26.09 6.66 3.21
CA LEU A 102 -25.50 6.28 1.94
C LEU A 102 -25.98 4.90 1.46
N VAL A 103 -25.86 3.86 2.28
CA VAL A 103 -26.13 2.49 1.85
C VAL A 103 -27.62 2.18 1.67
N SER A 104 -28.50 2.92 2.35
CA SER A 104 -29.95 2.73 2.27
C SER A 104 -30.62 3.57 1.16
N ALA A 105 -29.84 4.27 0.34
CA ALA A 105 -30.38 5.05 -0.77
C ALA A 105 -31.15 4.14 -1.77
N PRO A 106 -32.44 4.42 -2.06
CA PRO A 106 -33.21 3.60 -2.99
C PRO A 106 -32.58 3.56 -4.39
N GLY A 107 -32.45 2.36 -4.97
CA GLY A 107 -31.89 2.18 -6.30
C GLY A 107 -30.37 2.32 -6.38
N LEU A 108 -29.64 2.43 -5.26
CA LEU A 108 -28.18 2.58 -5.25
C LEU A 108 -27.47 1.49 -6.08
N GLY A 109 -27.96 0.25 -5.98
CA GLY A 109 -27.44 -0.90 -6.70
C GLY A 109 -27.48 -0.79 -8.23
N GLU A 110 -28.33 0.07 -8.79
CA GLU A 110 -28.40 0.31 -10.25
C GLU A 110 -27.12 0.95 -10.78
N TYR A 111 -26.41 1.73 -9.96
CA TYR A 111 -25.25 2.53 -10.35
C TYR A 111 -23.98 2.14 -9.61
N ILE A 112 -24.09 1.52 -8.44
CA ILE A 112 -22.94 1.14 -7.62
C ILE A 112 -22.79 -0.36 -7.62
N SER A 113 -21.64 -0.87 -8.04
CA SER A 113 -21.27 -2.30 -8.06
C SER A 113 -20.43 -2.72 -6.89
N GLY A 114 -19.70 -1.80 -6.26
CA GLY A 114 -18.94 -2.04 -5.05
C GLY A 114 -18.94 -0.85 -4.11
N ALA A 115 -18.82 -1.08 -2.82
CA ALA A 115 -18.65 -0.02 -1.82
C ALA A 115 -17.44 -0.29 -0.95
N ILE A 116 -16.51 0.66 -0.86
CA ILE A 116 -15.33 0.56 0.00
C ILE A 116 -15.70 1.06 1.38
N LEU A 117 -15.62 0.18 2.37
CA LEU A 117 -15.92 0.46 3.76
C LEU A 117 -14.64 0.79 4.55
N PHE A 118 -14.80 1.55 5.63
CA PHE A 118 -13.82 1.58 6.72
C PHE A 118 -14.12 0.44 7.71
N GLU A 119 -13.13 0.02 8.48
CA GLU A 119 -13.26 -1.13 9.40
C GLU A 119 -14.43 -0.98 10.38
N GLU A 120 -14.62 0.21 10.95
CA GLU A 120 -15.77 0.51 11.82
C GLU A 120 -17.10 0.19 11.13
N THR A 121 -17.26 0.60 9.86
CA THR A 121 -18.50 0.41 9.09
C THR A 121 -18.72 -1.05 8.68
N LEU A 122 -17.64 -1.81 8.41
CA LEU A 122 -17.72 -3.23 8.04
C LEU A 122 -18.36 -4.09 9.15
N TYR A 123 -18.14 -3.73 10.42
CA TYR A 123 -18.68 -4.42 11.58
C TYR A 123 -19.94 -3.76 12.15
N GLN A 124 -20.37 -2.62 11.61
CA GLN A 124 -21.57 -1.92 12.06
C GLN A 124 -22.86 -2.50 11.46
N SER A 125 -23.94 -2.26 12.19
CA SER A 125 -25.30 -2.26 11.65
C SER A 125 -25.71 -0.85 11.24
N THR A 126 -26.70 -0.76 10.36
CA THR A 126 -27.51 0.43 10.14
C THR A 126 -28.22 0.89 11.41
N THR A 127 -28.74 2.11 11.39
CA THR A 127 -29.59 2.64 12.49
C THR A 127 -30.88 1.83 12.70
N GLU A 128 -31.25 0.97 11.76
CA GLU A 128 -32.40 0.05 11.83
C GLU A 128 -32.01 -1.37 12.28
N GLY A 129 -30.73 -1.59 12.61
CA GLY A 129 -30.23 -2.84 13.21
C GLY A 129 -29.70 -3.89 12.23
N LYS A 130 -29.89 -3.70 10.92
CA LYS A 130 -29.37 -4.61 9.89
C LYS A 130 -27.91 -4.35 9.58
N LYS A 131 -27.08 -5.40 9.39
CA LYS A 131 -25.64 -5.23 9.09
C LYS A 131 -25.44 -4.40 7.81
N MET A 132 -24.44 -3.51 7.81
CA MET A 132 -24.10 -2.69 6.64
C MET A 132 -23.78 -3.55 5.42
N VAL A 133 -23.03 -4.64 5.62
CA VAL A 133 -22.68 -5.59 4.56
C VAL A 133 -23.90 -6.27 3.93
N ASP A 134 -24.91 -6.62 4.73
CA ASP A 134 -26.11 -7.29 4.24
C ASP A 134 -26.96 -6.34 3.38
N VAL A 135 -27.05 -5.06 3.77
CA VAL A 135 -27.75 -4.02 2.99
C VAL A 135 -27.12 -3.81 1.61
N LEU A 136 -25.78 -3.85 1.53
CA LEU A 136 -25.06 -3.76 0.26
C LEU A 136 -25.31 -5.00 -0.61
N VAL A 137 -25.15 -6.19 -0.04
CA VAL A 137 -25.30 -7.46 -0.77
C VAL A 137 -26.71 -7.62 -1.35
N GLU A 138 -27.75 -7.26 -0.61
CA GLU A 138 -29.14 -7.33 -1.09
C GLU A 138 -29.42 -6.39 -2.27
N GLN A 139 -28.64 -5.32 -2.41
CA GLN A 139 -28.69 -4.40 -3.53
C GLN A 139 -27.72 -4.79 -4.66
N ASN A 140 -27.14 -5.99 -4.61
CA ASN A 140 -26.11 -6.47 -5.53
C ASN A 140 -24.84 -5.60 -5.54
N ILE A 141 -24.53 -4.95 -4.42
CA ILE A 141 -23.31 -4.16 -4.22
C ILE A 141 -22.31 -5.02 -3.48
N VAL A 142 -21.13 -5.23 -4.07
CA VAL A 142 -20.05 -5.99 -3.43
C VAL A 142 -19.48 -5.16 -2.27
N PRO A 143 -19.36 -5.71 -1.04
CA PRO A 143 -18.65 -5.03 0.05
C PRO A 143 -17.14 -5.12 -0.15
N GLY A 144 -16.44 -3.99 0.00
CA GLY A 144 -14.99 -3.90 -0.01
C GLY A 144 -14.43 -3.20 1.22
N ILE A 145 -13.14 -3.36 1.49
CA ILE A 145 -12.54 -2.86 2.74
C ILE A 145 -11.24 -2.11 2.45
N LYS A 146 -11.06 -0.92 3.03
CA LYS A 146 -9.75 -0.28 3.09
C LYS A 146 -8.88 -0.99 4.13
N VAL A 147 -7.70 -1.45 3.71
CA VAL A 147 -6.83 -2.28 4.57
C VAL A 147 -5.46 -1.66 4.89
N ASP A 148 -5.13 -0.55 4.24
CA ASP A 148 -3.95 0.24 4.57
C ASP A 148 -4.09 0.95 5.93
N LYS A 149 -2.95 1.20 6.58
CA LYS A 149 -2.87 1.91 7.87
C LYS A 149 -2.38 3.36 7.72
N GLY A 150 -2.60 3.93 6.54
CA GLY A 150 -2.28 5.32 6.24
C GLY A 150 -0.82 5.59 5.90
N LEU A 151 -0.56 6.85 5.56
CA LEU A 151 0.74 7.34 5.14
C LEU A 151 1.61 7.72 6.34
N VAL A 152 2.90 7.46 6.23
CA VAL A 152 3.92 7.91 7.16
C VAL A 152 5.11 8.53 6.40
N PRO A 153 5.88 9.43 7.02
CA PRO A 153 7.04 10.04 6.34
C PRO A 153 8.03 9.00 5.84
N LEU A 154 8.50 9.17 4.61
CA LEU A 154 9.58 8.37 4.04
C LEU A 154 10.91 8.96 4.51
N VAL A 155 11.56 8.29 5.47
CA VAL A 155 12.82 8.76 6.06
C VAL A 155 13.91 8.84 4.99
N GLY A 156 14.65 9.96 4.97
CA GLY A 156 15.69 10.20 3.97
C GLY A 156 15.18 10.69 2.61
N SER A 157 13.90 11.05 2.51
CA SER A 157 13.29 11.67 1.33
C SER A 157 13.03 13.16 1.51
N ASN A 158 12.57 13.83 0.45
CA ASN A 158 12.21 15.25 0.44
C ASN A 158 10.77 15.49 0.95
N ASN A 159 10.44 15.05 2.16
CA ASN A 159 9.06 15.05 2.67
C ASN A 159 8.08 14.23 1.81
N GLU A 160 8.57 13.14 1.21
CA GLU A 160 7.72 12.14 0.59
C GLU A 160 7.17 11.20 1.68
N SER A 161 6.22 10.34 1.31
CA SER A 161 5.59 9.41 2.25
C SER A 161 5.50 8.01 1.67
N TRP A 162 5.33 7.02 2.53
CA TRP A 162 5.00 5.66 2.15
C TRP A 162 3.81 5.19 2.99
N CYS A 163 3.13 4.14 2.53
CA CYS A 163 1.96 3.63 3.20
C CYS A 163 2.26 2.36 4.01
N GLN A 164 1.85 2.35 5.28
CA GLN A 164 2.07 1.23 6.20
C GLN A 164 0.86 0.29 6.27
N GLY A 165 1.06 -0.89 6.87
CA GLY A 165 -0.03 -1.81 7.20
C GLY A 165 0.17 -3.27 6.75
N LEU A 166 1.31 -3.61 6.14
CA LEU A 166 1.56 -4.97 5.66
C LEU A 166 1.68 -5.97 6.81
N ASP A 167 2.17 -5.52 7.97
CA ASP A 167 2.26 -6.36 9.16
C ASP A 167 0.87 -6.81 9.62
N GLY A 168 0.71 -8.12 9.71
CA GLY A 168 -0.56 -8.78 10.04
C GLY A 168 -1.64 -8.65 8.97
N LEU A 169 -1.34 -8.15 7.76
CA LEU A 169 -2.35 -7.94 6.72
C LEU A 169 -3.10 -9.22 6.36
N SER A 170 -2.40 -10.34 6.17
CA SER A 170 -3.01 -11.64 5.84
C SER A 170 -4.09 -12.07 6.83
N SER A 171 -3.85 -11.92 8.14
CA SER A 171 -4.84 -12.24 9.16
C SER A 171 -6.03 -11.30 9.13
N ARG A 172 -5.81 -10.00 8.87
CA ARG A 172 -6.89 -9.01 8.76
C ARG A 172 -7.75 -9.27 7.52
N THR A 173 -7.14 -9.48 6.36
CA THR A 173 -7.86 -9.75 5.10
C THR A 173 -8.67 -11.04 5.18
N ALA A 174 -8.17 -12.08 5.83
CA ALA A 174 -8.94 -13.30 6.10
C ALA A 174 -10.16 -13.02 7.00
N ALA A 175 -10.02 -12.21 8.05
CA ALA A 175 -11.14 -11.82 8.91
C ALA A 175 -12.17 -10.96 8.17
N TYR A 176 -11.73 -10.03 7.32
CA TYR A 176 -12.64 -9.21 6.51
C TYR A 176 -13.40 -10.04 5.47
N TYR A 177 -12.75 -11.05 4.87
CA TYR A 177 -13.39 -11.99 3.97
C TYR A 177 -14.54 -12.74 4.69
N GLN A 178 -14.30 -13.21 5.92
CA GLN A 178 -15.32 -13.84 6.77
C GLN A 178 -16.47 -12.89 7.12
N GLN A 179 -16.19 -11.59 7.25
CA GLN A 179 -17.19 -10.56 7.51
C GLN A 179 -17.99 -10.15 6.26
N GLY A 180 -17.63 -10.66 5.07
CA GLY A 180 -18.38 -10.44 3.83
C GLY A 180 -17.69 -9.53 2.81
N ALA A 181 -16.51 -8.99 3.10
CA ALA A 181 -15.73 -8.27 2.10
C ALA A 181 -15.28 -9.22 0.98
N ARG A 182 -15.24 -8.73 -0.26
CA ARG A 182 -14.74 -9.48 -1.43
C ARG A 182 -13.70 -8.73 -2.25
N PHE A 183 -13.48 -7.46 -1.94
CA PHE A 183 -12.35 -6.71 -2.45
C PHE A 183 -11.75 -5.82 -1.37
N ALA A 184 -10.53 -5.38 -1.59
CA ALA A 184 -9.81 -4.50 -0.69
C ALA A 184 -9.33 -3.26 -1.43
N LYS A 185 -8.95 -2.24 -0.68
CA LYS A 185 -8.30 -1.05 -1.21
C LYS A 185 -7.04 -0.73 -0.40
N TRP A 186 -5.98 -0.35 -1.10
CA TRP A 186 -4.77 0.19 -0.50
C TRP A 186 -4.33 1.44 -1.23
N ARG A 187 -4.30 2.55 -0.50
CA ARG A 187 -3.83 3.84 -1.02
C ARG A 187 -2.38 4.10 -0.63
N THR A 188 -1.54 4.41 -1.61
CA THR A 188 -0.26 5.11 -1.38
C THR A 188 -0.25 6.38 -2.20
N VAL A 189 0.64 7.32 -1.87
CA VAL A 189 0.77 8.57 -2.62
C VAL A 189 2.16 8.77 -3.17
N VAL A 190 2.21 9.48 -4.29
CA VAL A 190 3.42 9.98 -4.92
C VAL A 190 3.24 11.48 -5.12
N SER A 191 4.21 12.27 -4.64
CA SER A 191 4.14 13.73 -4.68
C SER A 191 5.00 14.29 -5.80
N ILE A 192 4.45 15.20 -6.61
CA ILE A 192 5.20 15.95 -7.63
C ILE A 192 5.93 17.16 -7.02
N PRO A 193 5.37 17.93 -6.07
CA PRO A 193 6.12 19.02 -5.43
C PRO A 193 7.33 18.54 -4.62
N ASN A 194 7.19 17.37 -4.00
CA ASN A 194 8.23 16.79 -3.15
C ASN A 194 9.11 15.77 -3.90
N GLY A 195 8.81 15.50 -5.18
CA GLY A 195 9.47 14.46 -5.98
C GLY A 195 8.76 14.17 -7.33
N PRO A 196 8.71 12.93 -7.82
CA PRO A 196 8.97 11.74 -7.05
C PRO A 196 10.40 11.26 -7.17
N SER A 197 11.04 11.03 -6.02
CA SER A 197 12.32 10.34 -5.98
C SER A 197 12.16 8.89 -6.45
N ALA A 198 13.24 8.31 -6.98
CA ALA A 198 13.23 6.88 -7.35
C ALA A 198 12.90 5.98 -6.15
N LEU A 199 13.26 6.40 -4.93
CA LEU A 199 12.95 5.68 -3.70
C LEU A 199 11.44 5.68 -3.43
N ALA A 200 10.76 6.83 -3.51
CA ALA A 200 9.33 6.92 -3.26
C ALA A 200 8.49 6.16 -4.31
N VAL A 201 8.86 6.26 -5.59
CA VAL A 201 8.19 5.48 -6.66
C VAL A 201 8.33 3.98 -6.40
N LYS A 202 9.55 3.52 -6.09
CA LYS A 202 9.81 2.11 -5.80
C LYS A 202 9.08 1.62 -4.55
N GLU A 203 9.08 2.41 -3.47
CA GLU A 203 8.40 2.03 -2.22
C GLU A 203 6.88 1.95 -2.42
N ALA A 204 6.29 2.92 -3.14
CA ALA A 204 4.88 2.88 -3.51
C ALA A 204 4.53 1.61 -4.31
N ALA A 205 5.29 1.34 -5.37
CA ALA A 205 5.07 0.17 -6.23
C ALA A 205 5.28 -1.16 -5.50
N TRP A 206 6.35 -1.28 -4.72
CA TRP A 206 6.66 -2.49 -3.95
C TRP A 206 5.64 -2.76 -2.83
N GLY A 207 5.22 -1.72 -2.11
CA GLY A 207 4.18 -1.83 -1.08
C GLY A 207 2.85 -2.31 -1.66
N LEU A 208 2.41 -1.69 -2.75
CA LEU A 208 1.18 -2.06 -3.47
C LEU A 208 1.22 -3.51 -3.98
N ALA A 209 2.35 -3.95 -4.54
CA ALA A 209 2.48 -5.30 -5.07
C ALA A 209 2.39 -6.38 -3.97
N ARG A 210 3.03 -6.16 -2.82
CA ARG A 210 2.91 -7.06 -1.67
C ARG A 210 1.50 -7.09 -1.11
N TYR A 211 0.86 -5.93 -1.01
CA TYR A 211 -0.55 -5.83 -0.60
C TYR A 211 -1.47 -6.65 -1.52
N ALA A 212 -1.29 -6.51 -2.84
CA ALA A 212 -2.13 -7.15 -3.83
C ALA A 212 -2.03 -8.69 -3.73
N ALA A 213 -0.80 -9.21 -3.66
CA ALA A 213 -0.56 -10.65 -3.51
C ALA A 213 -1.18 -11.20 -2.21
N ILE A 214 -1.01 -10.51 -1.07
CA ILE A 214 -1.60 -10.93 0.22
C ILE A 214 -3.14 -10.92 0.18
N SER A 215 -3.73 -9.93 -0.49
CA SER A 215 -5.18 -9.81 -0.63
C SER A 215 -5.75 -10.96 -1.46
N GLN A 216 -5.11 -11.31 -2.59
CA GLN A 216 -5.52 -12.43 -3.44
C GLN A 216 -5.38 -13.79 -2.73
N ASP A 217 -4.34 -13.98 -1.91
CA ASP A 217 -4.18 -15.18 -1.07
C ASP A 217 -5.29 -15.30 -0.01
N SER A 218 -5.94 -14.18 0.33
CA SER A 218 -7.05 -14.12 1.30
C SER A 218 -8.44 -14.03 0.65
N GLY A 219 -8.54 -14.16 -0.68
CA GLY A 219 -9.81 -14.11 -1.40
C GLY A 219 -10.40 -12.71 -1.62
N LEU A 220 -9.59 -11.65 -1.49
CA LEU A 220 -10.00 -10.27 -1.76
C LEU A 220 -9.37 -9.75 -3.05
N VAL A 221 -10.20 -9.24 -3.97
CA VAL A 221 -9.71 -8.51 -5.16
C VAL A 221 -8.99 -7.22 -4.71
N PRO A 222 -7.72 -6.99 -5.07
CA PRO A 222 -7.01 -5.80 -4.64
C PRO A 222 -7.25 -4.61 -5.57
N ILE A 223 -7.79 -3.50 -5.06
CA ILE A 223 -7.72 -2.20 -5.71
C ILE A 223 -6.38 -1.56 -5.35
N VAL A 224 -5.53 -1.45 -6.36
CA VAL A 224 -4.20 -0.88 -6.30
C VAL A 224 -4.29 0.62 -6.60
N GLU A 225 -4.09 1.49 -5.61
CA GLU A 225 -4.26 2.95 -5.73
C GLU A 225 -2.91 3.69 -5.54
N PRO A 226 -2.11 3.84 -6.61
CA PRO A 226 -0.93 4.69 -6.65
C PRO A 226 -1.33 6.14 -6.98
N GLU A 227 -1.86 6.86 -5.99
CA GLU A 227 -2.33 8.22 -6.21
C GLU A 227 -1.16 9.18 -6.43
N ILE A 228 -1.20 9.90 -7.55
CA ILE A 228 -0.28 11.00 -7.83
C ILE A 228 -0.98 12.27 -7.39
N LEU A 229 -0.41 12.94 -6.39
CA LEU A 229 -1.00 14.12 -5.80
C LEU A 229 -1.07 15.25 -6.83
N LEU A 230 -2.23 15.90 -6.89
CA LEU A 230 -2.47 17.07 -7.75
C LEU A 230 -1.87 18.36 -7.17
N ASP A 231 -1.44 18.35 -5.90
CA ASP A 231 -0.83 19.50 -5.24
C ASP A 231 0.38 20.02 -6.04
N GLY A 232 0.48 21.34 -6.21
CA GLY A 232 1.60 22.01 -6.88
C GLY A 232 1.17 22.92 -8.03
N GLU A 233 2.16 23.46 -8.75
CA GLU A 233 1.97 24.35 -9.91
C GLU A 233 2.39 23.70 -11.23
N HIS A 234 2.48 22.36 -11.26
CA HIS A 234 2.89 21.61 -12.44
C HIS A 234 1.75 21.50 -13.47
N ASP A 235 2.09 21.39 -14.74
CA ASP A 235 1.12 21.25 -15.83
C ASP A 235 0.70 19.78 -16.06
N ILE A 236 -0.20 19.59 -17.02
CA ILE A 236 -0.73 18.28 -17.38
C ILE A 236 0.35 17.35 -17.97
N ASP A 237 1.34 17.90 -18.67
CA ASP A 237 2.42 17.12 -19.28
C ASP A 237 3.32 16.53 -18.20
N ARG A 238 3.62 17.31 -17.16
CA ARG A 238 4.37 16.82 -16.00
C ARG A 238 3.60 15.76 -15.23
N THR A 239 2.29 15.92 -15.04
CA THR A 239 1.44 14.89 -14.43
C THR A 239 1.47 13.60 -15.23
N TYR A 240 1.39 13.69 -16.57
CA TYR A 240 1.44 12.54 -17.46
C TYR A 240 2.78 11.80 -17.37
N GLU A 241 3.92 12.51 -17.44
CA GLU A 241 5.26 11.92 -17.33
C GLU A 241 5.42 11.14 -16.01
N VAL A 242 4.99 11.75 -14.89
CA VAL A 242 5.06 11.11 -13.58
C VAL A 242 4.11 9.91 -13.49
N ALA A 243 2.91 10.02 -14.04
CA ALA A 243 1.94 8.94 -14.05
C ALA A 243 2.40 7.73 -14.84
N GLU A 244 2.90 7.94 -16.05
CA GLU A 244 3.45 6.86 -16.87
C GLU A 244 4.55 6.11 -16.12
N LYS A 245 5.51 6.85 -15.53
CA LYS A 245 6.62 6.25 -14.78
C LYS A 245 6.15 5.47 -13.56
N VAL A 246 5.28 6.06 -12.74
CA VAL A 246 4.79 5.44 -11.50
C VAL A 246 3.98 4.19 -11.81
N TRP A 247 3.06 4.27 -12.77
CA TRP A 247 2.20 3.14 -13.11
C TRP A 247 2.96 2.02 -13.79
N ALA A 248 3.95 2.32 -14.65
CA ALA A 248 4.82 1.30 -15.21
C ALA A 248 5.59 0.52 -14.12
N GLU A 249 6.15 1.22 -13.13
CA GLU A 249 6.84 0.59 -12.00
C GLU A 249 5.88 -0.27 -11.14
N VAL A 250 4.65 0.19 -10.92
CA VAL A 250 3.61 -0.56 -10.22
C VAL A 250 3.31 -1.87 -10.94
N PHE A 251 3.01 -1.84 -12.24
CA PHE A 251 2.74 -3.06 -13.02
C PHE A 251 3.95 -3.99 -13.06
N PHE A 252 5.16 -3.45 -13.16
CA PHE A 252 6.39 -4.25 -13.06
C PHE A 252 6.44 -5.01 -11.73
N TYR A 253 6.24 -4.35 -10.60
CA TYR A 253 6.31 -5.01 -9.29
C TYR A 253 5.12 -5.93 -9.00
N LEU A 254 3.92 -5.64 -9.52
CA LEU A 254 2.79 -6.57 -9.47
C LEU A 254 3.15 -7.90 -10.14
N ALA A 255 3.75 -7.85 -11.34
CA ALA A 255 4.23 -9.04 -12.03
C ALA A 255 5.34 -9.75 -11.25
N GLN A 256 6.30 -9.03 -10.66
CA GLN A 256 7.35 -9.63 -9.81
C GLN A 256 6.79 -10.33 -8.57
N ASN A 257 5.62 -9.92 -8.07
CA ASN A 257 4.94 -10.54 -6.93
C ASN A 257 3.92 -11.61 -7.35
N ASN A 258 3.89 -11.99 -8.64
CA ASN A 258 2.96 -12.99 -9.20
C ASN A 258 1.49 -12.66 -8.93
N VAL A 259 1.14 -11.37 -8.97
CA VAL A 259 -0.25 -10.92 -8.85
C VAL A 259 -1.00 -11.34 -10.11
N MET A 260 -2.18 -11.95 -9.93
CA MET A 260 -3.10 -12.27 -11.02
C MET A 260 -3.77 -10.99 -11.51
N PHE A 261 -3.83 -10.76 -12.83
CA PHE A 261 -4.33 -9.50 -13.40
C PHE A 261 -5.79 -9.55 -13.85
N GLU A 262 -6.31 -10.75 -14.11
CA GLU A 262 -7.69 -11.03 -14.53
C GLU A 262 -8.75 -10.66 -13.48
#